data_AF-X1PWB9-F1
#
_entry.id   AF-X1PWB9-F1
#
_cell.length_a   1.000
_cell.length_b   1.000
_cell.length_c   1.000
_cell.angle_alpha   90.00
_cell.angle_beta   90.00
_cell.angle_gamma   90.00
#
_symmetry.space_group_name_H-M   'P 1'
#
loop_
_entity.id
_entity.type
_entity.pdbx_description
1 polymer ?
#
loop_
_entity_poly.entity_id
_entity_poly.type
_entity_poly.pdbx_seq_one_letter_code
_entity_poly.pdbx_strand_id
1 'polypeptide(L)'
;IQLIDIIEKGILHHGFSVIEVITQCPQVFGRRNPKIMGKTAPEMMNWMKENAISIDQAKEETPEKPQNKIVIGIMVDKEEPEFGDEYRKVIKKAQEGGIKGD
;
A
#
# COMPACT_ATOMS: atom_id res chain seq x y z
N ILE A 1 15.26 4.86 -2.42
CA ILE A 1 14.27 5.95 -2.35
C ILE A 1 12.90 5.25 -2.30
N GLN A 2 12.61 4.59 -1.17
CA GLN A 2 11.64 3.48 -1.13
C GLN A 2 10.22 3.86 -1.58
N LEU A 3 9.72 5.04 -1.17
CA LEU A 3 8.35 5.45 -1.49
C LEU A 3 8.15 5.69 -2.99
N ILE A 4 9.13 6.28 -3.68
CA ILE A 4 9.02 6.53 -5.12
C ILE A 4 8.97 5.19 -5.86
N ASP A 5 9.86 4.26 -5.50
CA ASP A 5 9.92 2.92 -6.12
C ASP A 5 8.59 2.16 -5.96
N ILE A 6 7.94 2.28 -4.80
CA ILE A 6 6.63 1.66 -4.53
C ILE A 6 5.51 2.36 -5.30
N ILE A 7 5.50 3.70 -5.38
CA ILE A 7 4.51 4.44 -6.17
C ILE A 7 4.63 4.11 -7.66
N GLU A 8 5.85 4.05 -8.20
CA GLU A 8 6.09 3.67 -9.59
C GLU A 8 5.54 2.26 -9.87
N LYS A 9 5.87 1.27 -9.04
CA LYS A 9 5.31 -0.08 -9.15
C LYS A 9 3.78 -0.09 -9.07
N GLY A 10 3.20 0.67 -8.15
CA GLY A 10 1.75 0.75 -7.99
C GLY A 10 1.04 1.35 -9.21
N ILE A 11 1.66 2.31 -9.90
CA ILE A 11 1.15 2.89 -11.15
C ILE A 11 1.25 1.89 -12.31
N LEU A 12 2.35 1.13 -12.38
CA LEU A 12 2.59 0.15 -13.44
C LEU A 12 1.80 -1.16 -13.27
N HIS A 13 1.30 -1.42 -12.07
CA HIS A 13 0.53 -2.62 -11.76
C HIS A 13 -0.78 -2.64 -12.56
N HIS A 14 -1.00 -3.70 -13.36
CA HIS A 14 -2.24 -3.92 -14.09
C HIS A 14 -3.31 -4.47 -13.14
N GLY A 15 -3.98 -3.56 -12.44
CA GLY A 15 -4.94 -3.91 -11.40
C GLY A 15 -5.16 -2.78 -10.42
N PHE A 16 -5.51 -3.14 -9.20
CA PHE A 16 -5.77 -2.18 -8.13
C PHE A 16 -4.61 -2.16 -7.13
N SER A 17 -4.03 -0.97 -6.95
CA SER A 17 -2.93 -0.73 -6.02
C SER A 17 -3.38 0.16 -4.87
N VAL A 18 -3.06 -0.23 -3.62
CA VAL A 18 -3.22 0.62 -2.43
C VAL A 18 -1.85 0.86 -1.82
N ILE A 19 -1.52 2.13 -1.59
CA ILE A 19 -0.29 2.55 -0.93
C ILE A 19 -0.67 3.43 0.25
N GLU A 20 -0.48 2.92 1.47
CA GLU A 20 -0.66 3.68 2.70
C GLU A 20 0.70 4.24 3.15
N VAL A 21 0.74 5.55 3.44
CA VAL A 21 1.98 6.25 3.82
C VAL A 21 1.79 6.96 5.16
N ILE A 22 2.61 6.59 6.14
CA ILE A 22 2.70 7.31 7.41
C ILE A 22 3.50 8.59 7.20
N THR A 23 2.91 9.75 7.52
CA THR A 23 3.51 11.07 7.28
C THR A 23 3.49 11.93 8.55
N GLN A 24 4.44 12.86 8.64
CA GLN A 24 4.60 13.73 9.79
C GLN A 24 3.68 14.95 9.65
N CYS A 25 2.91 15.24 10.70
CA CYS A 25 2.09 16.45 10.79
C CYS A 25 2.43 17.21 12.09
N PRO A 26 3.55 17.95 12.14
CA PRO A 26 3.98 18.63 13.35
C PRO A 26 3.04 19.75 13.79
N GLN A 27 2.41 20.45 12.82
CA GLN A 27 1.60 21.65 13.07
C GLN A 27 0.29 21.36 13.83
N VAL A 28 -0.40 20.28 13.47
CA VAL A 28 -1.72 19.95 14.02
C VAL A 28 -1.66 18.69 14.86
N PHE A 29 -1.26 17.55 14.26
CA PHE A 29 -1.28 16.27 14.96
C PHE A 29 -0.26 16.24 16.10
N GLY A 30 1.02 16.52 15.83
CA GLY A 30 2.08 16.48 16.85
C GLY A 30 1.84 17.49 17.98
N ARG A 31 1.37 18.69 17.64
CA ARG A 31 0.99 19.71 18.64
C ARG A 31 -0.14 19.27 19.57
N ARG A 32 -1.17 18.60 19.05
CA ARG A 32 -2.33 18.15 19.83
C ARG A 32 -2.12 16.79 20.51
N ASN A 33 -1.24 15.96 19.96
CA ASN A 33 -1.01 14.58 20.40
C ASN A 33 0.49 14.30 20.68
N PRO A 34 1.13 15.09 21.56
CA PRO A 34 2.58 15.09 21.73
C PRO A 34 3.17 13.77 22.21
N LYS A 35 2.35 12.90 22.83
CA LYS A 35 2.79 11.61 23.39
C LYS A 35 2.77 10.46 22.37
N ILE A 36 2.26 10.67 21.16
CA ILE A 36 2.14 9.61 20.15
C ILE A 36 3.40 9.55 19.29
N MET A 37 3.67 10.60 18.51
CA MET A 37 4.82 10.67 17.59
C MET A 37 5.81 11.79 17.95
N GLY A 38 5.56 12.57 19.00
CA GLY A 38 6.33 13.78 19.32
C GLY A 38 5.68 15.08 18.82
N LYS A 39 6.30 16.22 19.14
CA LYS A 39 5.77 17.57 18.88
C LYS A 39 6.36 18.20 17.63
N THR A 40 7.61 17.88 17.32
CA THR A 40 8.39 18.51 16.25
C THR A 40 8.59 17.56 15.07
N ALA A 41 8.91 18.09 13.89
CA ALA A 41 9.17 17.26 12.73
C ALA A 41 10.33 16.26 12.96
N PRO A 42 11.48 16.64 13.54
CA PRO A 42 12.56 15.68 13.81
C PRO A 42 12.17 14.56 14.78
N GLU A 43 11.43 14.87 15.86
CA GLU A 43 10.94 13.86 16.80
C GLU A 43 10.03 12.85 16.09
N MET A 44 9.11 13.32 15.25
CA MET A 44 8.20 12.45 14.49
C MET A 44 8.93 11.57 13.48
N MET A 45 9.95 12.11 12.80
CA MET A 45 10.75 11.33 11.86
C MET A 45 11.57 10.24 12.58
N ASN A 46 12.12 10.54 13.76
CA ASN A 46 12.81 9.55 14.59
C ASN A 46 11.83 8.47 15.07
N TRP A 47 10.64 8.87 15.53
CA TRP A 47 9.60 7.93 15.93
C TRP A 47 9.24 6.97 14.78
N MET A 48 9.04 7.47 13.55
CA MET A 48 8.75 6.60 12.39
C MET A 48 9.89 5.63 12.10
N LYS A 49 11.13 6.11 12.15
CA LYS A 49 12.33 5.27 11.93
C LYS A 49 12.43 4.16 12.98
N GLU A 50 12.13 4.47 14.24
CA GLU A 50 12.20 3.51 15.34
C GLU A 50 11.01 2.55 15.36
N ASN A 51 9.85 2.95 14.86
CA ASN A 51 8.61 2.17 14.92
C ASN A 51 8.26 1.44 13.64
N ALA A 52 9.07 1.53 12.58
CA ALA A 52 8.89 0.78 11.34
C ALA A 52 9.96 -0.30 11.14
N ILE A 53 9.58 -1.43 10.55
CA ILE A 53 10.47 -2.52 10.12
C ILE A 53 10.11 -2.96 8.70
N SER A 54 11.09 -3.43 7.91
CA SER A 54 10.77 -3.93 6.58
C SER A 54 10.00 -5.26 6.65
N ILE A 55 9.23 -5.57 5.60
CA ILE A 55 8.53 -6.86 5.50
C ILE A 55 9.49 -8.06 5.54
N ASP A 56 10.71 -7.92 5.01
CA ASP A 56 11.70 -8.99 5.03
C ASP A 56 12.21 -9.23 6.45
N GLN A 57 12.49 -8.15 7.20
CA GLN A 57 12.83 -8.24 8.63
C GLN A 57 11.69 -8.87 9.43
N ALA A 58 10.44 -8.47 9.16
CA ALA A 58 9.26 -8.99 9.85
C ALA A 58 9.06 -10.50 9.63
N LYS A 59 9.50 -11.06 8.49
CA LYS A 59 9.43 -12.50 8.20
C LYS A 59 10.50 -13.31 8.95
N GLU A 60 11.65 -12.69 9.26
CA GLU A 60 12.78 -13.34 9.93
C GLU A 60 12.67 -13.29 11.46
N GLU A 61 11.96 -12.31 12.01
CA GLU A 61 11.83 -12.16 13.46
C GLU A 61 10.82 -13.13 14.09
N THR A 62 11.04 -13.48 15.37
CA THR A 62 10.08 -14.25 16.16
C THR A 62 8.76 -13.47 16.33
N PRO A 63 7.60 -14.14 16.39
CA PRO A 63 6.27 -13.52 16.25
C PRO A 63 5.90 -12.43 17.28
N GLU A 64 6.65 -12.28 18.38
CA GLU A 64 6.38 -11.28 19.42
C GLU A 64 6.92 -9.87 19.12
N LYS A 65 8.02 -9.76 18.39
CA LYS A 65 8.61 -8.45 18.05
C LYS A 65 7.84 -7.62 17.01
N PRO A 66 7.27 -8.21 15.93
CA PRO A 66 6.53 -7.43 14.95
C PRO A 66 5.19 -6.88 15.47
N GLN A 67 4.65 -7.39 16.60
CA GLN A 67 3.37 -6.91 17.16
C GLN A 67 3.36 -5.42 17.51
N ASN A 68 4.52 -4.83 17.79
CA ASN A 68 4.64 -3.42 18.17
C ASN A 68 5.32 -2.55 17.10
N LYS A 69 5.46 -3.05 15.86
CA LYS A 69 6.11 -2.33 14.76
C LYS A 69 5.18 -2.19 13.55
N ILE A 70 5.34 -1.10 12.83
CA ILE A 70 4.69 -0.85 11.55
C ILE A 70 5.51 -1.58 10.49
N VAL A 71 4.93 -2.61 9.88
CA VAL A 71 5.57 -3.32 8.77
C VAL A 71 5.46 -2.48 7.51
N ILE A 72 6.59 -2.18 6.87
CA ILE A 72 6.67 -1.38 5.65
C ILE A 72 7.26 -2.18 4.48
N GLY A 73 6.83 -1.87 3.27
CA GLY A 73 7.22 -2.57 2.05
C GLY A 73 6.02 -2.93 1.20
N ILE A 74 6.19 -3.92 0.32
CA ILE A 74 5.11 -4.47 -0.51
C ILE A 74 4.54 -5.69 0.23
N MET A 75 3.35 -5.55 0.80
CA MET A 75 2.71 -6.62 1.57
C MET A 75 2.13 -7.72 0.68
N VAL A 76 1.53 -7.31 -0.44
CA VAL A 76 0.92 -8.19 -1.43
C VAL A 76 1.20 -7.59 -2.81
N ASP A 77 1.64 -8.43 -3.73
CA ASP A 77 1.80 -8.11 -5.16
C ASP A 77 1.36 -9.36 -5.93
N LYS A 78 0.23 -9.26 -6.62
CA LYS A 78 -0.38 -10.39 -7.34
C LYS A 78 -1.11 -9.91 -8.58
N GLU A 79 -0.97 -10.63 -9.67
CA GLU A 79 -1.71 -10.38 -10.90
C GLU A 79 -3.05 -11.12 -10.87
N GLU A 80 -4.13 -10.37 -11.02
CA GLU A 80 -5.50 -10.87 -11.10
C GLU A 80 -6.24 -10.09 -12.20
N PRO A 81 -7.25 -10.66 -12.86
CA PRO A 81 -8.05 -9.92 -13.83
C PRO A 81 -8.65 -8.66 -13.20
N GLU A 82 -8.36 -7.51 -13.81
CA GLU A 82 -8.98 -6.26 -13.39
C GLU A 82 -10.40 -6.12 -13.95
N PHE A 83 -11.15 -5.14 -13.45
CA PHE A 83 -12.55 -4.95 -13.82
C PHE A 83 -12.76 -4.88 -15.34
N GLY A 84 -11.94 -4.14 -16.07
CA GLY A 84 -11.97 -4.00 -17.53
C GLY A 84 -11.60 -5.28 -18.28
N ASP A 85 -10.73 -6.14 -17.75
CA ASP A 85 -10.48 -7.48 -18.29
C ASP A 85 -11.74 -8.34 -18.22
N GLU A 86 -12.37 -8.41 -17.05
CA GLU A 86 -13.61 -9.16 -16.86
C GLU A 86 -14.77 -8.56 -17.68
N TYR A 87 -14.86 -7.23 -17.74
CA TYR A 87 -15.87 -6.54 -18.51
C TYR A 87 -15.73 -6.80 -20.03
N ARG A 88 -14.50 -6.80 -20.55
CA ARG A 88 -14.24 -7.15 -21.96
C ARG A 88 -14.63 -8.59 -22.27
N LYS A 89 -14.48 -9.53 -21.33
CA LYS A 89 -14.97 -10.91 -21.50
C LYS A 89 -16.50 -10.95 -21.63
N VAL A 90 -17.21 -10.14 -20.85
CA VAL A 90 -18.69 -10.03 -20.95
C VAL A 90 -19.10 -9.46 -22.31
N ILE A 91 -18.46 -8.38 -22.78
CA ILE A 91 -18.73 -7.79 -24.10
C ILE A 91 -18.50 -8.82 -25.22
N LYS A 92 -17.36 -9.52 -25.19
CA LYS A 92 -17.01 -10.52 -26.20
C LYS A 92 -18.06 -11.63 -26.26
N LYS A 93 -18.48 -12.16 -25.11
CA LYS A 93 -19.54 -13.19 -25.04
C LYS A 93 -20.86 -12.68 -25.65
N ALA A 94 -21.22 -11.43 -25.40
CA ALA A 94 -22.44 -10.83 -25.96
C ALA A 94 -22.34 -10.67 -27.49
N GLN A 95 -21.17 -10.30 -28.02
CA GLN A 95 -20.92 -10.20 -29.46
C GLN A 95 -20.94 -11.56 -30.16
N GLU A 96 -20.39 -12.60 -29.53
CA GLU A 96 -20.38 -13.96 -30.07
C GLU A 96 -21.78 -14.61 -30.04
N GLY A 97 -22.62 -14.23 -29.09
CA GLY A 97 -24.02 -14.67 -28.97
C GLY A 97 -25.06 -13.81 -29.71
N GLY A 98 -24.65 -12.68 -30.31
CA GLY A 98 -25.55 -11.66 -30.85
C GLY A 98 -25.64 -11.63 -32.37
N ILE A 99 -26.71 -12.24 -32.89
CA ILE A 99 -27.35 -12.08 -34.23
C ILE A 99 -26.54 -12.58 -35.44
N LYS A 100 -26.62 -13.90 -35.72
CA LYS A 100 -26.77 -14.34 -37.12
C LYS A 100 -28.17 -13.90 -37.54
N GLY A 101 -28.24 -12.79 -38.29
CA GLY A 101 -29.48 -12.38 -38.94
C GLY A 101 -29.78 -13.37 -40.05
N ASP A 102 -30.97 -13.97 -40.00
CA ASP A 102 -31.64 -14.50 -41.18
C ASP A 102 -32.07 -13.36 -42.12
#